data_AF-A0A8T0TYA3-F1
#
_entry.id   AF-A0A8T0TYA3-F1
#
_cell.length_a   1.000
_cell.length_b   1.000
_cell.length_c   1.000
_cell.angle_alpha   90.00
_cell.angle_beta   90.00
_cell.angle_gamma   90.00
#
_symmetry.space_group_name_H-M   'P 1'
#
loop_
_entity.id
_entity.type
_entity.pdbx_description
1 polymer ?
#
loop_
_entity_poly.entity_id
_entity_poly.type
_entity_poly.pdbx_seq_one_letter_code
_entity_poly.pdbx_strand_id
1 'polypeptide(L)'
;MATEDDLVLLRLVLGPPSAILEPDRFDYLVYQAGAVPSLHLIDHPGPSRFFGDYQVGLLRCHPKLEPTKRAHDDGDFYIIAALCYAMVPGHYDLHTFDSRSKVWGTRTALLPEQQQRGEHSSHVNSKVVVLGGEMGTMGWVDLWQGILFCDVLLKQPVLRYITLPAPLDPDRKLQGCPRSARDIAVIEAVTWSRKATTDPFQDDHWQQDCRVHASQISVKNNPMGFELLQKFFDDQGTPLHKLHTGHPTLSLNGDDVVYLMTKVHYRETGAWVLAVDIRNRTLQGVGEFVLRRTHGMNFAYMCSGIGKHLHSSPGSKGSLN
;
A
#
# COMPACT_ATOMS: atom_id res chain seq x y z
N MET A 1 -1.81 -7.97 -2.41
CA MET A 1 -3.24 -7.78 -2.05
C MET A 1 -3.48 -6.29 -1.92
N ALA A 2 -4.67 -5.84 -2.28
CA ALA A 2 -5.05 -4.43 -2.35
C ALA A 2 -6.34 -4.22 -1.57
N THR A 3 -6.54 -3.02 -1.01
CA THR A 3 -7.77 -2.65 -0.32
C THR A 3 -8.18 -1.27 -0.74
N GLU A 4 -9.47 -1.05 -0.93
CA GLU A 4 -10.02 0.26 -1.28
C GLU A 4 -11.41 0.37 -0.69
N ASP A 5 -11.60 1.31 0.23
CA ASP A 5 -12.85 1.53 0.97
C ASP A 5 -13.44 0.23 1.57
N ASP A 6 -14.60 -0.20 1.09
CA ASP A 6 -15.31 -1.42 1.50
C ASP A 6 -14.79 -2.70 0.82
N LEU A 7 -13.76 -2.63 -0.02
CA LEU A 7 -13.26 -3.75 -0.81
C LEU A 7 -11.87 -4.24 -0.38
N VAL A 8 -11.68 -5.56 -0.48
CA VAL A 8 -10.39 -6.23 -0.28
C VAL A 8 -10.16 -7.23 -1.42
N LEU A 9 -9.07 -7.07 -2.16
CA LEU A 9 -8.58 -8.05 -3.11
C LEU A 9 -7.66 -9.05 -2.41
N LEU A 10 -8.15 -10.28 -2.30
CA LEU A 10 -7.46 -11.44 -1.78
C LEU A 10 -6.83 -12.24 -2.92
N ARG A 11 -5.64 -12.77 -2.65
CA ARG A 11 -4.94 -13.70 -3.54
C ARG A 11 -4.64 -14.97 -2.77
N LEU A 12 -5.18 -16.09 -3.21
CA LEU A 12 -5.12 -17.38 -2.53
C LEU A 12 -4.42 -18.42 -3.40
N VAL A 13 -3.70 -19.34 -2.76
CA VAL A 13 -3.23 -20.58 -3.40
C VAL A 13 -3.65 -21.72 -2.52
N LEU A 14 -4.37 -22.68 -3.10
CA LEU A 14 -4.74 -23.90 -2.42
C LEU A 14 -3.77 -25.02 -2.85
N GLY A 15 -3.11 -25.65 -1.88
CA GLY A 15 -2.19 -26.75 -2.16
C GLY A 15 -1.03 -26.86 -1.17
N PRO A 16 -0.04 -27.72 -1.46
CA PRO A 16 1.19 -27.80 -0.68
C PRO A 16 1.95 -26.47 -0.73
N PRO A 17 2.86 -26.18 0.23
CA PRO A 17 3.62 -24.94 0.26
C PRO A 17 4.37 -24.60 -1.04
N SER A 18 4.75 -25.60 -1.83
CA SER A 18 5.39 -25.41 -3.15
C SER A 18 4.48 -24.76 -4.19
N ALA A 19 3.16 -24.86 -4.04
CA ALA A 19 2.19 -24.30 -4.98
C ALA A 19 2.28 -22.77 -5.10
N ILE A 20 2.87 -22.08 -4.11
CA ILE A 20 3.14 -20.63 -4.18
C ILE A 20 4.13 -20.26 -5.31
N LEU A 21 4.88 -21.24 -5.80
CA LEU A 21 5.83 -21.08 -6.91
C LEU A 21 5.17 -21.29 -8.27
N GLU A 22 3.88 -21.66 -8.31
CA GLU A 22 3.12 -21.95 -9.53
C GLU A 22 2.13 -20.79 -9.79
N PRO A 23 2.49 -19.80 -10.63
CA PRO A 23 1.74 -18.56 -10.82
C PRO A 23 0.31 -18.74 -11.34
N ASP A 24 0.03 -19.87 -11.98
CA ASP A 24 -1.24 -20.29 -12.56
C ASP A 24 -2.22 -20.88 -11.54
N ARG A 25 -1.77 -21.15 -10.31
CA ARG A 25 -2.60 -21.70 -9.22
C ARG A 25 -3.20 -20.65 -8.29
N PHE A 26 -3.03 -19.38 -8.62
CA PHE A 26 -3.51 -18.29 -7.77
C PHE A 26 -4.96 -17.93 -8.12
N ASP A 27 -5.84 -18.09 -7.15
CA ASP A 27 -7.20 -17.56 -7.22
C ASP A 27 -7.22 -16.12 -6.70
N TYR A 28 -7.94 -15.26 -7.40
CA TYR A 28 -8.16 -13.88 -7.00
C TYR A 28 -9.61 -13.73 -6.55
N LEU A 29 -9.83 -13.20 -5.35
CA LEU A 29 -11.16 -12.98 -4.82
C LEU A 29 -11.31 -11.54 -4.36
N VAL A 30 -12.46 -10.93 -4.66
CA VAL A 30 -12.82 -9.63 -4.10
C VAL A 30 -13.83 -9.85 -2.99
N TYR A 31 -13.43 -9.50 -1.78
CA TYR A 31 -14.31 -9.39 -0.63
C TYR A 31 -14.88 -7.97 -0.58
N GLN A 32 -16.18 -7.86 -0.36
CA GLN A 32 -16.85 -6.59 -0.11
C GLN A 32 -17.48 -6.62 1.28
N ALA A 33 -17.08 -5.68 2.14
CA ALA A 33 -17.68 -5.45 3.44
C ALA A 33 -19.00 -4.69 3.32
N GLY A 34 -19.86 -4.83 4.32
CA GLY A 34 -21.15 -4.16 4.38
C GLY A 34 -22.11 -4.89 5.31
N ALA A 35 -23.38 -4.47 5.31
CA ALA A 35 -24.43 -5.12 6.10
C ALA A 35 -24.61 -6.60 5.71
N VAL A 36 -24.46 -6.90 4.42
CA VAL A 36 -24.40 -8.26 3.89
C VAL A 36 -23.08 -8.39 3.13
N PRO A 37 -22.02 -8.94 3.75
CA PRO A 37 -20.73 -9.06 3.10
C PRO A 37 -20.80 -10.10 1.96
N SER A 38 -20.01 -9.88 0.91
CA SER A 38 -19.91 -10.79 -0.23
C SER A 38 -18.47 -11.14 -0.56
N LEU A 39 -18.31 -12.27 -1.26
CA LEU A 39 -17.02 -12.74 -1.75
C LEU A 39 -17.20 -13.24 -3.18
N HIS A 40 -16.44 -12.65 -4.10
CA HIS A 40 -16.53 -12.95 -5.53
C HIS A 40 -15.21 -13.50 -6.05
N LEU A 41 -15.26 -14.68 -6.67
CA LEU A 41 -14.13 -15.21 -7.43
C LEU A 41 -13.98 -14.41 -8.73
N ILE A 42 -12.74 -14.04 -9.04
CA ILE A 42 -12.36 -13.32 -10.26
C ILE A 42 -11.71 -14.32 -11.19
N ASP A 43 -12.08 -14.28 -12.48
CA ASP A 43 -11.46 -15.11 -13.48
C ASP A 43 -9.95 -14.87 -13.51
N HIS A 44 -9.18 -15.96 -13.63
CA HIS A 44 -7.73 -15.86 -13.69
C HIS A 44 -7.34 -14.98 -14.89
N PRO A 45 -6.42 -14.01 -14.74
CA PRO A 45 -5.97 -13.12 -15.82
C PRO A 45 -5.26 -13.85 -16.99
N GLY A 46 -5.22 -15.18 -17.00
CA GLY A 46 -4.43 -16.02 -17.91
C GLY A 46 -3.03 -16.37 -17.39
N PRO A 47 -2.40 -17.43 -17.92
CA PRO A 47 -1.14 -17.99 -17.38
C PRO A 47 0.08 -17.06 -17.56
N SER A 48 0.01 -16.12 -18.50
CA SER A 48 1.09 -15.15 -18.76
C SER A 48 0.96 -13.85 -17.96
N ARG A 49 -0.09 -13.71 -17.13
CA ARG A 49 -0.43 -12.48 -16.40
C ARG A 49 -0.46 -12.76 -14.90
N PHE A 50 0.71 -12.92 -14.31
CA PHE A 50 0.84 -13.06 -12.86
C PHE A 50 1.12 -11.72 -12.21
N PHE A 51 0.36 -11.39 -11.16
CA PHE A 51 0.54 -10.15 -10.42
C PHE A 51 0.91 -10.43 -8.97
N GLY A 52 2.08 -9.93 -8.58
CA GLY A 52 2.54 -9.88 -7.20
C GLY A 52 1.68 -8.93 -6.37
N ASP A 53 1.78 -9.06 -5.04
CA ASP A 53 0.96 -8.30 -4.10
C ASP A 53 1.10 -6.77 -4.21
N TYR A 54 2.20 -6.31 -4.79
CA TYR A 54 2.62 -4.92 -4.92
C TYR A 54 2.45 -4.35 -6.34
N GLN A 55 1.96 -5.15 -7.29
CA GLN A 55 1.70 -4.72 -8.68
C GLN A 55 0.24 -4.37 -8.92
N VAL A 56 -0.65 -4.83 -8.04
CA VAL A 56 -2.11 -4.68 -8.19
C VAL A 56 -2.64 -3.62 -7.27
N GLY A 57 -3.47 -2.73 -7.81
CA GLY A 57 -4.35 -1.89 -7.03
C GLY A 57 -5.82 -2.20 -7.31
N LEU A 58 -6.67 -1.72 -6.42
CA LEU A 58 -8.12 -1.89 -6.46
C LEU A 58 -8.73 -0.49 -6.41
N LEU A 59 -9.58 -0.16 -7.37
CA LEU A 59 -10.23 1.14 -7.47
C LEU A 59 -11.74 0.95 -7.35
N ARG A 60 -12.36 1.60 -6.38
CA ARG A 60 -13.82 1.73 -6.27
C ARG A 60 -14.30 2.89 -7.14
N CYS A 61 -15.31 2.66 -7.95
CA CYS A 61 -15.88 3.64 -8.87
C CYS A 61 -17.35 3.89 -8.56
N HIS A 62 -17.71 5.17 -8.47
CA HIS A 62 -19.09 5.63 -8.26
C HIS A 62 -19.53 6.42 -9.49
N PRO A 63 -20.28 5.83 -10.43
CA PRO A 63 -20.78 6.55 -11.60
C PRO A 63 -21.59 7.78 -11.16
N LYS A 64 -21.32 8.94 -11.76
CA LYS A 64 -22.21 10.10 -11.60
C LYS A 64 -23.55 9.78 -12.27
N LEU A 65 -24.63 9.79 -11.50
CA LEU A 65 -25.99 9.72 -12.02
C LEU A 65 -26.26 10.97 -12.89
N GLU A 66 -26.18 10.83 -14.21
CA GLU A 66 -26.64 11.85 -15.14
C GLU A 66 -28.18 11.96 -15.06
N PRO A 67 -28.77 13.13 -14.78
CA PRO A 67 -30.21 13.29 -14.56
C PRO A 67 -31.11 12.84 -15.73
N THR A 68 -30.54 12.70 -16.93
CA THR A 68 -31.25 12.46 -18.19
C THR A 68 -31.16 11.01 -18.70
N LYS A 69 -30.33 10.16 -18.08
CA LYS A 69 -30.27 8.74 -18.43
C LYS A 69 -31.24 7.96 -17.56
N ARG A 70 -32.20 7.27 -18.20
CA ARG A 70 -33.01 6.23 -17.53
C ARG A 70 -32.05 5.29 -16.80
N ALA A 71 -32.36 4.99 -15.54
CA ALA A 71 -31.60 4.12 -14.65
C ALA A 71 -31.40 2.72 -15.29
N HIS A 72 -30.39 2.60 -16.14
CA HIS A 72 -29.82 1.32 -16.51
C HIS A 72 -28.66 1.11 -15.53
N ASP A 73 -28.99 0.46 -14.41
CA ASP A 73 -28.21 -0.49 -13.61
C ASP A 73 -26.68 -0.41 -13.51
N ASP A 74 -26.03 0.73 -13.78
CA ASP A 74 -24.62 0.90 -13.46
C ASP A 74 -24.55 1.39 -12.02
N GLY A 75 -24.74 0.45 -11.10
CA GLY A 75 -24.39 0.64 -9.69
C GLY A 75 -22.90 0.90 -9.53
N ASP A 76 -22.47 1.04 -8.28
CA ASP A 76 -21.03 1.06 -7.98
C ASP A 76 -20.33 -0.14 -8.61
N PHE A 77 -19.16 0.10 -9.18
CA PHE A 77 -18.31 -0.93 -9.75
C PHE A 77 -16.89 -0.75 -9.25
N TYR A 78 -16.05 -1.74 -9.45
CA TYR A 78 -14.63 -1.65 -9.18
C TYR A 78 -13.79 -2.08 -10.38
N ILE A 79 -12.58 -1.53 -10.43
CA ILE A 79 -11.51 -1.89 -11.36
C ILE A 79 -10.36 -2.49 -10.56
N ILE A 80 -9.87 -3.65 -10.98
CA ILE A 80 -8.57 -4.18 -10.55
C ILE A 80 -7.57 -3.80 -11.63
N ALA A 81 -6.46 -3.16 -11.26
CA ALA A 81 -5.46 -2.72 -12.22
C ALA A 81 -4.05 -3.18 -11.84
N ALA A 82 -3.30 -3.69 -12.82
CA ALA A 82 -1.89 -4.01 -12.70
C ALA A 82 -1.09 -3.39 -13.84
N LEU A 83 0.08 -2.82 -13.53
CA LEU A 83 0.97 -2.20 -14.51
C LEU A 83 2.28 -2.99 -14.55
N CYS A 84 2.61 -3.53 -15.73
CA CYS A 84 3.80 -4.35 -15.95
C CYS A 84 4.70 -3.68 -16.99
N TYR A 85 6.02 -3.76 -16.80
CA TYR A 85 6.96 -3.30 -17.82
C TYR A 85 6.85 -4.18 -19.07
N ALA A 86 6.60 -3.57 -20.23
CA ALA A 86 6.37 -4.29 -21.48
C ALA A 86 7.68 -4.71 -22.19
N MET A 87 8.80 -4.77 -21.44
CA MET A 87 10.14 -5.07 -21.96
C MET A 87 10.66 -4.08 -23.02
N VAL A 88 9.98 -2.94 -23.19
CA VAL A 88 10.36 -1.85 -24.09
C VAL A 88 10.40 -0.55 -23.27
N PRO A 89 11.48 0.25 -23.35
CA PRO A 89 11.59 1.50 -22.60
C PRO A 89 10.36 2.39 -22.77
N GLY A 90 9.83 2.89 -21.65
CA GLY A 90 8.65 3.75 -21.62
C GLY A 90 7.32 3.08 -21.94
N HIS A 91 7.29 1.77 -22.21
CA HIS A 91 6.07 1.03 -22.51
C HIS A 91 5.71 0.10 -21.36
N TYR A 92 4.43 0.11 -21.00
CA TYR A 92 3.89 -0.70 -19.93
C TYR A 92 2.58 -1.34 -20.38
N ASP A 93 2.37 -2.58 -19.97
CA ASP A 93 1.09 -3.26 -20.11
C ASP A 93 0.23 -2.94 -18.89
N LEU A 94 -0.86 -2.22 -19.12
CA LEU A 94 -1.91 -1.98 -18.13
C LEU A 94 -2.98 -3.06 -18.28
N HIS A 95 -3.00 -3.99 -17.35
CA HIS A 95 -4.03 -5.00 -17.24
C HIS A 95 -5.14 -4.51 -16.31
N THR A 96 -6.38 -4.58 -16.78
CA THR A 96 -7.54 -4.17 -15.98
C THR A 96 -8.65 -5.19 -16.02
N PHE A 97 -9.22 -5.50 -14.86
CA PHE A 97 -10.48 -6.23 -14.73
C PHE A 97 -11.59 -5.22 -14.40
N ASP A 98 -12.66 -5.22 -15.18
CA ASP A 98 -13.86 -4.41 -14.93
C ASP A 98 -14.96 -5.31 -14.40
N SER A 99 -15.43 -5.06 -13.18
CA SER A 99 -16.47 -5.86 -12.53
C SER A 99 -17.82 -5.90 -13.26
N ARG A 100 -18.10 -4.93 -14.14
CA ARG A 100 -19.32 -4.90 -14.97
C ARG A 100 -19.24 -5.88 -16.12
N SER A 101 -18.10 -5.91 -16.82
CA SER A 101 -17.87 -6.82 -17.95
C SER A 101 -17.38 -8.19 -17.50
N LYS A 102 -16.78 -8.27 -16.31
CA LYS A 102 -16.12 -9.45 -15.72
C LYS A 102 -15.02 -10.03 -16.61
N VAL A 103 -14.37 -9.20 -17.42
CA VAL A 103 -13.31 -9.62 -18.33
C VAL A 103 -12.06 -8.78 -18.12
N TRP A 104 -10.90 -9.45 -18.22
CA TRP A 104 -9.59 -8.80 -18.25
C TRP A 104 -9.31 -8.16 -19.62
N GLY A 105 -9.03 -6.86 -19.62
CA GLY A 105 -8.46 -6.13 -20.74
C GLY A 105 -6.97 -5.85 -20.54
N THR A 106 -6.23 -5.69 -21.65
CA THR A 106 -4.86 -5.17 -21.65
C THR A 106 -4.80 -3.97 -22.57
N ARG A 107 -4.18 -2.88 -22.11
CA ARG A 107 -3.89 -1.68 -22.89
C ARG A 107 -2.43 -1.32 -22.71
N THR A 108 -1.81 -0.80 -23.76
CA THR A 108 -0.47 -0.22 -23.65
C THR A 108 -0.57 1.17 -23.03
N ALA A 109 0.15 1.39 -21.93
CA ALA A 109 0.34 2.67 -21.29
C ALA A 109 1.74 3.21 -21.63
N LEU A 110 1.79 4.44 -22.11
CA LEU A 110 3.01 5.06 -22.63
C LEU A 110 3.49 6.15 -21.68
N LEU A 111 4.77 6.08 -21.32
CA LEU A 111 5.47 7.20 -20.70
C LEU A 111 5.97 8.15 -21.80
N PRO A 112 5.66 9.46 -21.75
CA PRO A 112 6.12 10.41 -22.78
C PRO A 112 7.64 10.42 -22.95
N GLU A 113 8.14 10.54 -24.19
CA GLU A 113 9.59 10.46 -24.50
C GLU A 113 10.47 11.39 -23.65
N GLN A 114 9.96 12.59 -23.34
CA GLN A 114 10.64 13.56 -22.49
C GLN A 114 10.92 13.00 -21.09
N GLN A 115 10.02 12.15 -20.59
CA GLN A 115 10.14 11.47 -19.31
C GLN A 115 10.80 10.10 -19.41
N GLN A 116 11.14 9.57 -20.59
CA GLN A 116 11.80 8.26 -20.74
C GLN A 116 13.33 8.32 -20.55
N ARG A 117 13.92 9.51 -20.64
CA ARG A 117 15.38 9.69 -20.53
C ARG A 117 15.75 9.83 -19.04
N GLY A 118 16.11 8.74 -18.38
CA GLY A 118 16.61 8.77 -17.00
C GLY A 118 16.80 7.38 -16.38
N GLU A 119 17.20 7.34 -15.10
CA GLU A 119 17.50 6.10 -14.35
C GLU A 119 16.27 5.22 -14.07
N HIS A 120 15.06 5.71 -14.34
CA HIS A 120 13.79 5.02 -14.11
C HIS A 120 13.45 3.93 -15.14
N SER A 121 14.36 3.63 -16.08
CA SER A 121 14.23 2.49 -17.01
C SER A 121 14.17 1.13 -16.29
N SER A 122 14.48 1.11 -14.98
CA SER A 122 14.45 -0.05 -14.10
C SER A 122 13.32 0.00 -13.06
N HIS A 123 12.27 0.80 -13.28
CA HIS A 123 11.16 0.94 -12.33
C HIS A 123 10.57 -0.42 -11.94
N VAL A 124 10.60 -0.75 -10.65
CA VAL A 124 10.00 -1.96 -10.09
C VAL A 124 8.94 -1.58 -9.08
N ASN A 125 7.69 -1.92 -9.37
CA ASN A 125 6.58 -1.67 -8.47
C ASN A 125 6.86 -2.32 -7.11
N SER A 126 6.61 -1.56 -6.06
CA SER A 126 6.78 -1.95 -4.66
C SER A 126 5.54 -1.68 -3.83
N LYS A 127 4.65 -0.78 -4.30
CA LYS A 127 3.34 -0.46 -3.74
C LYS A 127 2.45 0.12 -4.85
N VAL A 128 1.14 0.04 -4.68
CA VAL A 128 0.18 0.78 -5.49
C VAL A 128 -0.61 1.71 -4.57
N VAL A 129 -0.85 2.94 -5.00
CA VAL A 129 -1.70 3.92 -4.33
C VAL A 129 -2.85 4.32 -5.23
N VAL A 130 -4.00 4.60 -4.63
CA VAL A 130 -5.23 4.98 -5.35
C VAL A 130 -5.50 6.46 -5.06
N LEU A 131 -5.67 7.25 -6.12
CA LEU A 131 -6.08 8.66 -6.01
C LEU A 131 -7.57 8.81 -6.34
N GLY A 132 -8.12 7.90 -7.14
CA GLY A 132 -9.53 7.94 -7.53
C GLY A 132 -9.84 9.10 -8.48
N GLY A 133 -10.94 9.79 -8.23
CA GLY A 133 -11.47 10.85 -9.10
C GLY A 133 -12.14 10.33 -10.38
N GLU A 134 -12.64 11.25 -11.22
CA GLU A 134 -13.39 10.91 -12.45
C GLU A 134 -12.62 10.02 -13.43
N MET A 135 -11.29 10.14 -13.42
CA MET A 135 -10.40 9.42 -14.34
C MET A 135 -9.88 8.10 -13.74
N GLY A 136 -10.18 7.84 -12.45
CA GLY A 136 -9.69 6.67 -11.73
C GLY A 136 -8.17 6.63 -11.64
N THR A 137 -7.54 7.72 -11.22
CA THR A 137 -6.08 7.82 -11.19
C THR A 137 -5.51 6.85 -10.14
N MET A 138 -4.50 6.09 -10.55
CA MET A 138 -3.73 5.19 -9.70
C MET A 138 -2.24 5.44 -9.87
N GLY A 139 -1.45 5.20 -8.83
CA GLY A 139 0.00 5.38 -8.81
C GLY A 139 0.72 4.07 -8.51
N TRP A 140 1.58 3.62 -9.42
CA TRP A 140 2.50 2.50 -9.19
C TRP A 140 3.82 3.05 -8.66
N VAL A 141 4.17 2.64 -7.45
CA VAL A 141 5.27 3.22 -6.69
C VAL A 141 6.47 2.29 -6.73
N ASP A 142 7.58 2.78 -7.24
CA ASP A 142 8.91 2.29 -6.92
C ASP A 142 9.45 3.16 -5.78
N LEU A 143 9.46 2.60 -4.57
CA LEU A 143 9.85 3.31 -3.36
C LEU A 143 11.33 3.76 -3.36
N TRP A 144 12.17 3.22 -4.24
CA TRP A 144 13.52 3.74 -4.45
C TRP A 144 13.58 4.90 -5.45
N GLN A 145 12.71 4.90 -6.46
CA GLN A 145 12.87 5.77 -7.62
C GLN A 145 11.77 6.84 -7.76
N GLY A 146 10.50 6.44 -7.76
CA GLY A 146 9.44 7.27 -8.30
C GLY A 146 8.05 6.64 -8.31
N ILE A 147 7.08 7.39 -8.81
CA ILE A 147 5.69 6.99 -8.96
C ILE A 147 5.29 7.15 -10.43
N LEU A 148 4.71 6.11 -11.02
CA LEU A 148 4.03 6.15 -12.31
C LEU A 148 2.53 6.33 -12.07
N PHE A 149 2.00 7.49 -12.38
CA PHE A 149 0.56 7.73 -12.37
C PHE A 149 -0.07 7.31 -13.70
N CYS A 150 -1.24 6.68 -13.62
CA CYS A 150 -2.04 6.30 -14.76
C CYS A 150 -3.52 6.54 -14.47
N ASP A 151 -4.22 7.10 -15.44
CA ASP A 151 -5.67 7.29 -15.41
C ASP A 151 -6.33 6.05 -16.01
N VAL A 152 -6.70 5.09 -15.16
CA VAL A 152 -7.01 3.72 -15.61
C VAL A 152 -8.35 3.62 -16.35
N LEU A 153 -9.23 4.60 -16.20
CA LEU A 153 -10.52 4.64 -16.88
C LEU A 153 -10.42 5.19 -18.31
N LEU A 154 -9.28 5.76 -18.72
CA LEU A 154 -9.08 6.28 -20.07
C LEU A 154 -8.85 5.21 -21.10
N LYS A 155 -9.51 5.29 -22.26
CA LYS A 155 -9.32 4.34 -23.37
C LYS A 155 -7.86 4.23 -23.82
N GLN A 156 -7.12 5.35 -23.82
CA GLN A 156 -5.69 5.41 -24.12
C GLN A 156 -4.94 5.93 -22.88
N PRO A 157 -4.38 5.04 -22.05
CA PRO A 157 -3.69 5.44 -20.84
C PRO A 157 -2.33 6.08 -21.17
N VAL A 158 -2.07 7.26 -20.62
CA VAL A 158 -0.76 7.93 -20.66
C VAL A 158 -0.21 7.96 -19.24
N LEU A 159 1.06 7.60 -19.10
CA LEU A 159 1.75 7.60 -17.82
C LEU A 159 2.35 8.96 -17.53
N ARG A 160 2.38 9.32 -16.24
CA ARG A 160 3.08 10.48 -15.72
C ARG A 160 4.04 10.03 -14.63
N TYR A 161 5.34 10.23 -14.84
CA TYR A 161 6.35 9.86 -13.86
C TYR A 161 6.68 11.02 -12.92
N ILE A 162 6.80 10.71 -11.64
CA ILE A 162 7.24 11.63 -10.60
C ILE A 162 8.38 10.97 -9.82
N THR A 163 9.56 11.62 -9.77
CA THR A 163 10.67 11.15 -8.94
C THR A 163 10.34 11.28 -7.46
N LEU A 164 10.82 10.34 -6.64
CA LEU A 164 10.76 10.47 -5.19
C LEU A 164 11.93 11.31 -4.66
N PRO A 165 11.79 11.93 -3.47
CA PRO A 165 12.91 12.63 -2.85
C PRO A 165 14.04 11.64 -2.54
N ALA A 166 15.27 12.14 -2.56
CA ALA A 166 16.46 11.36 -2.25
C ALA A 166 16.37 10.75 -0.84
N PRO A 167 17.02 9.60 -0.59
CA PRO A 167 17.12 9.02 0.74
C PRO A 167 17.69 10.03 1.75
N LEU A 168 17.22 9.95 3.01
CA LEU A 168 17.70 10.83 4.09
C LEU A 168 19.18 10.62 4.42
N ASP A 169 19.70 9.44 4.12
CA ASP A 169 21.10 9.07 4.27
C ASP A 169 21.67 8.76 2.87
N PRO A 170 22.44 9.69 2.26
CA PRO A 170 22.96 9.54 0.91
C PRO A 170 24.06 8.47 0.80
N ASP A 171 24.73 8.14 1.91
CA ASP A 171 25.80 7.13 1.96
C ASP A 171 25.24 5.71 2.13
N ARG A 172 23.98 5.60 2.56
CA ARG A 172 23.30 4.31 2.70
C ARG A 172 23.01 3.71 1.33
N LYS A 173 23.73 2.63 1.02
CA LYS A 173 23.43 1.80 -0.15
C LYS A 173 21.96 1.35 -0.11
N LEU A 174 21.19 1.73 -1.12
CA LEU A 174 19.81 1.28 -1.32
C LEU A 174 19.84 -0.19 -1.74
N GLN A 175 19.84 -1.08 -0.75
CA GLN A 175 19.88 -2.53 -0.94
C GLN A 175 18.73 -3.19 -0.20
N GLY A 176 18.23 -4.30 -0.77
CA GLY A 176 17.12 -5.05 -0.23
C GLY A 176 15.74 -4.47 -0.59
N CYS A 177 14.72 -4.95 0.13
CA CYS A 177 13.34 -4.56 -0.12
C CYS A 177 13.11 -3.09 0.29
N PRO A 178 12.65 -2.20 -0.61
CA PRO A 178 12.42 -0.79 -0.27
C PRO A 178 11.35 -0.59 0.81
N ARG A 179 10.36 -1.50 0.88
CA ARG A 179 9.29 -1.46 1.88
C ARG A 179 9.83 -1.54 3.31
N SER A 180 11.03 -2.09 3.50
CA SER A 180 11.66 -2.13 4.83
C SER A 180 12.12 -0.75 5.31
N ALA A 181 12.34 0.20 4.39
CA ALA A 181 12.98 1.49 4.67
C ALA A 181 12.09 2.70 4.38
N ARG A 182 11.10 2.57 3.48
CA ARG A 182 10.30 3.69 3.01
C ARG A 182 8.86 3.27 2.76
N ASP A 183 7.94 4.20 2.99
CA ASP A 183 6.55 4.09 2.60
C ASP A 183 5.99 5.42 2.10
N ILE A 184 4.86 5.35 1.39
CA ILE A 184 4.11 6.49 0.86
C ILE A 184 2.63 6.23 1.08
N ALA A 185 1.92 7.20 1.64
CA ALA A 185 0.47 7.23 1.65
C ALA A 185 -0.02 8.45 0.87
N VAL A 186 -1.18 8.29 0.26
CA VAL A 186 -1.97 9.41 -0.23
C VAL A 186 -2.99 9.68 0.86
N ILE A 187 -2.88 10.85 1.50
CA ILE A 187 -3.82 11.30 2.51
C ILE A 187 -4.66 12.41 1.89
N GLU A 188 -5.98 12.29 1.97
CA GLU A 188 -6.85 13.43 1.76
C GLU A 188 -6.76 14.30 3.02
N ALA A 189 -5.80 15.22 3.08
CA ALA A 189 -5.61 16.07 4.25
C ALA A 189 -5.41 17.54 3.87
N VAL A 190 -6.32 18.37 4.37
CA VAL A 190 -6.05 19.77 4.65
C VAL A 190 -4.99 19.81 5.76
N THR A 191 -3.71 19.70 5.41
CA THR A 191 -2.60 20.54 5.88
C THR A 191 -1.29 20.08 5.22
N TRP A 192 -0.91 20.83 4.19
CA TRP A 192 0.30 20.78 3.34
C TRP A 192 0.50 19.56 2.44
N SER A 193 0.04 19.80 1.22
CA SER A 193 0.03 19.00 0.01
C SER A 193 1.29 19.25 -0.81
N ARG A 194 1.87 18.20 -1.43
CA ARG A 194 2.23 18.38 -2.84
C ARG A 194 0.89 18.43 -3.57
N LYS A 195 0.62 19.50 -4.30
CA LYS A 195 -0.55 19.53 -5.17
C LYS A 195 -0.34 18.33 -6.10
N ALA A 196 -1.20 17.30 -6.00
CA ALA A 196 -1.13 16.14 -6.88
C ALA A 196 -1.57 16.63 -8.26
N THR A 197 -0.73 17.44 -8.90
CA THR A 197 -1.02 18.02 -10.18
C THR A 197 -0.79 16.93 -11.20
N THR A 198 -1.74 16.85 -12.12
CA THR A 198 -1.65 16.01 -13.31
C THR A 198 -0.71 16.62 -14.35
N ASP A 199 0.00 17.72 -14.02
CA ASP A 199 0.90 18.44 -14.92
C ASP A 199 2.36 18.01 -14.69
N PRO A 200 2.96 17.26 -15.63
CA PRO A 200 4.35 16.82 -15.53
C PRO A 200 5.38 17.95 -15.71
N PHE A 201 4.96 19.18 -16.03
CA PHE A 201 5.84 20.34 -16.27
C PHE A 201 5.84 21.36 -15.13
N GLN A 202 5.07 21.13 -14.07
CA GLN A 202 5.07 22.02 -12.91
C GLN A 202 6.22 21.63 -11.96
N ASP A 203 7.13 22.58 -11.73
CA ASP A 203 8.38 22.41 -10.97
C ASP A 203 8.13 22.40 -9.45
N ASP A 204 7.23 21.52 -9.01
CA ASP A 204 6.87 21.33 -7.60
C ASP A 204 7.86 20.34 -6.96
N HIS A 205 8.81 20.88 -6.19
CA HIS A 205 9.77 20.08 -5.44
C HIS A 205 9.13 19.44 -4.21
N TRP A 206 9.55 18.20 -3.88
CA TRP A 206 9.21 17.58 -2.60
C TRP A 206 9.73 18.44 -1.45
N GLN A 207 8.87 18.74 -0.47
CA GLN A 207 9.25 19.46 0.73
C GLN A 207 9.28 18.52 1.93
N GLN A 208 10.37 18.56 2.70
CA GLN A 208 10.48 17.80 3.94
C GLN A 208 9.71 18.53 5.05
N ASP A 209 8.56 18.00 5.43
CA ASP A 209 7.71 18.60 6.46
C ASP A 209 8.23 18.34 7.89
N CYS A 210 8.64 17.09 8.17
CA CYS A 210 9.11 16.70 9.49
C CYS A 210 10.31 15.75 9.43
N ARG A 211 11.15 15.77 10.48
CA ARG A 211 12.23 14.81 10.72
C ARG A 211 12.27 14.46 12.20
N VAL A 212 12.19 13.17 12.51
CA VAL A 212 12.20 12.65 13.88
C VAL A 212 13.32 11.62 14.01
N HIS A 213 14.14 11.76 15.04
CA HIS A 213 15.14 10.74 15.40
C HIS A 213 14.57 9.79 16.45
N ALA A 214 14.96 8.51 16.41
CA ALA A 214 14.45 7.50 17.34
C ALA A 214 14.67 7.87 18.83
N SER A 215 15.80 8.53 19.14
CA SER A 215 16.09 9.01 20.52
C SER A 215 15.19 10.15 20.99
N GLN A 216 14.43 10.79 20.10
CA GLN A 216 13.51 11.88 20.43
C GLN A 216 12.10 11.37 20.74
N ILE A 217 11.82 10.08 20.52
CA ILE A 217 10.49 9.51 20.74
C ILE A 217 10.29 9.27 22.23
N SER A 218 9.31 9.96 22.80
CA SER A 218 8.95 9.84 24.20
C SER A 218 7.97 8.69 24.44
N VAL A 219 8.13 7.99 25.57
CA VAL A 219 7.20 6.96 26.05
C VAL A 219 6.53 7.37 27.37
N LYS A 220 6.46 8.68 27.60
CA LYS A 220 5.74 9.23 28.75
C LYS A 220 4.27 8.80 28.68
N ASN A 221 3.67 8.58 29.85
CA ASN A 221 2.27 8.19 30.05
C ASN A 221 1.92 6.71 29.81
N ASN A 222 2.91 5.82 29.69
CA ASN A 222 2.71 4.36 29.62
C ASN A 222 1.65 3.95 28.57
N PRO A 223 1.97 4.09 27.28
CA PRO A 223 1.03 3.86 26.20
C PRO A 223 0.47 2.43 26.20
N MET A 224 -0.68 2.22 25.57
CA MET A 224 -1.33 0.92 25.53
C MET A 224 -0.39 -0.16 24.98
N GLY A 225 -0.28 -1.29 25.69
CA GLY A 225 0.57 -2.41 25.29
C GLY A 225 2.06 -2.21 25.56
N PHE A 226 2.47 -1.13 26.21
CA PHE A 226 3.88 -0.87 26.48
C PHE A 226 4.54 -1.95 27.35
N GLU A 227 3.77 -2.59 28.24
CA GLU A 227 4.18 -3.73 29.06
C GLU A 227 4.76 -4.89 28.24
N LEU A 228 4.34 -5.03 26.97
CA LEU A 228 4.82 -6.07 26.05
C LEU A 228 6.30 -5.92 25.73
N LEU A 229 6.79 -4.68 25.70
CA LEU A 229 8.18 -4.36 25.40
C LEU A 229 8.97 -3.97 26.65
N GLN A 230 8.31 -3.69 27.78
CA GLN A 230 8.93 -3.18 29.00
C GLN A 230 10.12 -4.04 29.48
N LYS A 231 10.00 -5.35 29.32
CA LYS A 231 11.03 -6.35 29.67
C LYS A 231 12.33 -6.28 28.84
N PHE A 232 12.35 -5.53 27.74
CA PHE A 232 13.51 -5.41 26.85
C PHE A 232 14.23 -4.05 26.99
N PHE A 233 13.77 -3.17 27.88
CA PHE A 233 14.38 -1.86 28.10
C PHE A 233 15.40 -1.89 29.24
N ASP A 234 16.39 -1.01 29.16
CA ASP A 234 17.27 -0.68 30.29
C ASP A 234 16.68 0.46 31.13
N ASP A 235 17.24 0.66 32.32
CA ASP A 235 16.84 1.72 33.27
C ASP A 235 16.92 3.14 32.69
N GLN A 236 17.57 3.32 31.53
CA GLN A 236 17.68 4.60 30.81
C GLN A 236 16.53 4.84 29.81
N GLY A 237 15.61 3.90 29.64
CA GLY A 237 14.30 4.13 29.02
C GLY A 237 14.31 4.52 27.55
N THR A 238 15.39 4.21 26.79
CA THR A 238 15.44 4.57 25.36
C THR A 238 14.95 3.39 24.50
N PRO A 239 13.73 3.41 23.96
CA PRO A 239 13.04 2.17 23.58
C PRO A 239 13.54 1.53 22.28
N LEU A 240 14.06 2.33 21.35
CA LEU A 240 14.10 1.93 19.95
C LEU A 240 15.47 1.43 19.46
N HIS A 241 16.55 1.67 20.22
CA HIS A 241 17.90 1.40 19.75
C HIS A 241 18.27 -0.09 19.77
N LYS A 242 17.64 -0.89 20.64
CA LYS A 242 17.81 -2.36 20.71
C LYS A 242 16.89 -3.11 19.76
N LEU A 243 15.97 -2.39 19.13
CA LEU A 243 14.88 -2.95 18.34
C LEU A 243 15.21 -2.89 16.85
N HIS A 244 15.16 -4.03 16.18
CA HIS A 244 15.23 -4.09 14.73
C HIS A 244 13.90 -3.60 14.15
N THR A 245 13.88 -2.33 13.74
CA THR A 245 12.67 -1.62 13.32
C THR A 245 12.71 -1.31 11.83
N GLY A 246 11.58 -1.45 11.15
CA GLY A 246 11.43 -1.18 9.73
C GLY A 246 9.97 -1.29 9.31
N HIS A 247 9.73 -1.38 7.99
CA HIS A 247 8.37 -1.43 7.43
C HIS A 247 7.49 -0.28 7.93
N PRO A 248 7.91 0.98 7.72
CA PRO A 248 7.03 2.10 8.01
C PRO A 248 5.72 1.92 7.24
N THR A 249 4.61 2.18 7.90
CA THR A 249 3.29 2.25 7.27
C THR A 249 2.61 3.51 7.77
N LEU A 250 2.34 4.44 6.86
CA LEU A 250 1.64 5.68 7.19
C LEU A 250 0.15 5.40 7.44
N SER A 251 -0.40 6.03 8.48
CA SER A 251 -1.84 6.05 8.72
C SER A 251 -2.60 6.72 7.58
N LEU A 252 -3.77 6.19 7.23
CA LEU A 252 -4.67 6.78 6.24
C LEU A 252 -5.57 7.87 6.82
N ASN A 253 -5.55 8.07 8.15
CA ASN A 253 -6.45 9.00 8.83
C ASN A 253 -5.95 10.46 8.84
N GLY A 254 -4.75 10.72 8.32
CA GLY A 254 -4.13 12.04 8.39
C GLY A 254 -3.79 12.49 9.82
N ASP A 255 -3.61 11.55 10.74
CA ASP A 255 -3.30 11.76 12.16
C ASP A 255 -1.79 11.81 12.46
N ASP A 256 -0.95 11.88 11.42
CA ASP A 256 0.51 11.85 11.52
C ASP A 256 1.04 10.69 12.37
N VAL A 257 0.36 9.53 12.29
CA VAL A 257 0.82 8.30 12.92
C VAL A 257 1.56 7.43 11.90
N VAL A 258 2.76 6.99 12.27
CA VAL A 258 3.53 5.98 11.54
C VAL A 258 3.53 4.69 12.35
N TYR A 259 3.10 3.61 11.71
CA TYR A 259 3.23 2.27 12.24
C TYR A 259 4.58 1.68 11.83
N LEU A 260 5.32 1.13 12.78
CA LEU A 260 6.62 0.52 12.56
C LEU A 260 6.60 -0.92 13.02
N MET A 261 6.99 -1.84 12.14
CA MET A 261 7.24 -3.23 12.56
C MET A 261 8.56 -3.29 13.32
N THR A 262 8.59 -4.04 14.41
CA THR A 262 9.81 -4.24 15.19
C THR A 262 9.98 -5.65 15.71
N LYS A 263 11.24 -6.06 15.88
CA LYS A 263 11.66 -7.33 16.48
C LYS A 263 12.84 -7.09 17.43
N VAL A 264 12.87 -7.81 18.54
CA VAL A 264 14.02 -7.81 19.47
C VAL A 264 15.20 -8.55 18.83
N HIS A 265 14.95 -9.75 18.30
CA HIS A 265 15.95 -10.51 17.55
C HIS A 265 15.41 -10.97 16.19
N TYR A 266 16.24 -10.89 15.16
CA TYR A 266 15.85 -11.21 13.77
C TYR A 266 15.43 -12.68 13.55
N ARG A 267 15.82 -13.59 14.45
CA ARG A 267 15.49 -15.03 14.40
C ARG A 267 14.29 -15.42 15.26
N GLU A 268 13.81 -14.52 16.13
CA GLU A 268 12.67 -14.84 16.99
C GLU A 268 11.35 -14.71 16.23
N THR A 269 10.31 -15.40 16.71
CA THR A 269 8.96 -15.35 16.12
C THR A 269 8.13 -14.17 16.64
N GLY A 270 8.50 -13.60 17.79
CA GLY A 270 7.89 -12.41 18.34
C GLY A 270 8.12 -11.20 17.43
N ALA A 271 7.05 -10.44 17.17
CA ALA A 271 7.09 -9.18 16.45
C ALA A 271 6.05 -8.24 17.05
N TRP A 272 6.34 -6.94 16.96
CA TRP A 272 5.47 -5.89 17.47
C TRP A 272 5.25 -4.82 16.41
N VAL A 273 4.11 -4.15 16.48
CA VAL A 273 3.84 -2.92 15.74
C VAL A 273 3.85 -1.77 16.74
N LEU A 274 4.66 -0.75 16.46
CA LEU A 274 4.72 0.49 17.22
C LEU A 274 3.90 1.54 16.49
N ALA A 275 2.94 2.17 17.17
CA ALA A 275 2.26 3.35 16.67
C ALA A 275 2.98 4.61 17.18
N VAL A 276 3.59 5.38 16.28
CA VAL A 276 4.37 6.57 16.62
C VAL A 276 3.72 7.81 16.04
N ASP A 277 3.33 8.72 16.93
CA ASP A 277 2.94 10.08 16.56
C ASP A 277 4.20 10.86 16.20
N ILE A 278 4.41 11.12 14.91
CA ILE A 278 5.61 11.79 14.44
C ILE A 278 5.55 13.30 14.67
N ARG A 279 4.36 13.90 14.81
CA ARG A 279 4.21 15.34 15.09
C ARG A 279 4.56 15.64 16.55
N ASN A 280 4.00 14.88 17.48
CA ASN A 280 4.23 15.04 18.92
C ASN A 280 5.45 14.28 19.42
N ARG A 281 6.04 13.41 18.58
CA ARG A 281 7.21 12.56 18.90
C ARG A 281 6.94 11.63 20.08
N THR A 282 5.78 10.99 20.08
CA THR A 282 5.33 10.13 21.18
C THR A 282 4.93 8.74 20.69
N LEU A 283 5.30 7.71 21.45
CA LEU A 283 4.76 6.37 21.25
C LEU A 283 3.31 6.32 21.74
N GLN A 284 2.36 6.02 20.86
CA GLN A 284 0.93 5.96 21.18
C GLN A 284 0.48 4.56 21.59
N GLY A 285 1.12 3.52 21.07
CA GLY A 285 0.74 2.15 21.39
C GLY A 285 1.68 1.10 20.83
N VAL A 286 1.54 -0.11 21.36
CA VAL A 286 2.29 -1.29 20.97
C VAL A 286 1.33 -2.47 20.83
N GLY A 287 1.37 -3.16 19.69
CA GLY A 287 0.63 -4.40 19.47
C GLY A 287 1.58 -5.56 19.20
N GLU A 288 1.41 -6.68 19.89
CA GLU A 288 2.14 -7.92 19.59
C GLU A 288 1.43 -8.73 18.49
N PHE A 289 2.21 -9.37 17.63
CA PHE A 289 1.72 -10.38 16.71
C PHE A 289 2.77 -11.47 16.48
N VAL A 290 2.33 -12.69 16.20
CA VAL A 290 3.24 -13.84 16.09
C VAL A 290 3.51 -14.17 14.62
N LEU A 291 4.79 -14.14 14.25
CA LEU A 291 5.27 -14.51 12.94
C LEU A 291 5.84 -15.93 12.94
N ARG A 292 4.95 -16.94 13.02
CA ARG A 292 5.37 -18.35 13.06
C ARG A 292 6.00 -18.88 11.76
N ARG A 293 5.74 -18.23 10.62
CA ARG A 293 6.10 -18.73 9.28
C ARG A 293 7.10 -17.86 8.52
N THR A 294 7.59 -16.77 9.12
CA THR A 294 8.47 -15.83 8.42
C THR A 294 9.81 -15.67 9.16
N HIS A 295 10.90 -15.85 8.44
CA HIS A 295 12.25 -15.56 8.92
C HIS A 295 12.57 -14.07 8.70
N GLY A 296 13.26 -13.43 9.64
CA GLY A 296 13.70 -12.03 9.49
C GLY A 296 12.57 -11.00 9.58
N MET A 297 12.83 -9.81 9.02
CA MET A 297 11.86 -8.72 8.89
C MET A 297 11.11 -8.88 7.57
N ASN A 298 10.09 -9.74 7.57
CA ASN A 298 9.22 -9.96 6.41
C ASN A 298 7.90 -9.21 6.58
N PHE A 299 7.30 -8.82 5.46
CA PHE A 299 6.07 -8.06 5.41
C PHE A 299 4.92 -8.81 6.08
N ALA A 300 4.28 -8.18 7.07
CA ALA A 300 3.30 -8.84 7.92
C ALA A 300 1.90 -8.22 7.86
N TYR A 301 1.79 -6.96 7.46
CA TYR A 301 0.52 -6.23 7.45
C TYR A 301 0.51 -5.17 6.37
N MET A 302 -0.68 -4.76 5.95
CA MET A 302 -0.91 -3.65 5.03
C MET A 302 -1.91 -2.68 5.65
N CYS A 303 -1.80 -1.39 5.34
CA CYS A 303 -2.81 -0.42 5.75
C CYS A 303 -4.12 -0.71 5.00
N SER A 304 -5.25 -0.61 5.70
CA SER A 304 -6.57 -0.84 5.11
C SER A 304 -7.63 0.02 5.78
N GLY A 305 -8.48 0.64 4.95
CA GLY A 305 -9.68 1.32 5.40
C GLY A 305 -10.83 0.39 5.74
N ILE A 306 -10.74 -0.93 5.52
CA ILE A 306 -11.90 -1.83 5.61
C ILE A 306 -12.60 -1.81 6.98
N GLY A 307 -11.87 -1.49 8.05
CA GLY A 307 -12.38 -1.50 9.42
C GLY A 307 -13.59 -0.57 9.66
N LYS A 308 -13.68 0.57 8.96
CA LYS A 308 -14.84 1.49 9.04
C LYS A 308 -16.14 0.90 8.44
N HIS A 309 -16.03 -0.19 7.68
CA HIS A 309 -17.16 -0.89 7.05
C HIS A 309 -17.50 -2.20 7.75
N LEU A 310 -16.69 -2.62 8.74
CA LEU A 310 -16.98 -3.81 9.53
C LEU A 310 -17.94 -3.46 10.66
N HIS A 311 -19.15 -4.03 10.62
CA HIS A 311 -20.05 -3.94 11.76
C HIS A 311 -19.43 -4.71 12.94
N SER A 312 -19.12 -4.00 14.01
CA SER A 312 -18.78 -4.65 15.28
C SER A 312 -20.04 -5.34 15.79
N SER A 313 -20.07 -6.68 15.75
CA SER A 313 -21.06 -7.42 16.53
C SER A 313 -20.94 -6.98 18.00
N PRO A 314 -22.03 -6.58 18.67
CA PRO A 314 -21.97 -6.26 20.08
C PRO A 314 -21.57 -7.52 20.85
N GLY A 315 -20.33 -7.57 21.33
CA GLY A 315 -19.88 -8.57 22.28
C GLY A 315 -19.21 -9.81 21.69
N SER A 316 -17.90 -9.69 21.48
CA SER A 316 -16.96 -10.63 22.08
C SER A 316 -15.61 -9.95 22.19
N LYS A 317 -15.21 -9.55 23.40
CA LYS A 317 -13.80 -9.38 23.73
C LYS A 317 -13.15 -10.76 23.65
N GLY A 318 -12.86 -11.21 22.42
CA GLY A 318 -12.06 -12.39 22.17
C GLY A 318 -10.61 -12.00 22.39
N SER A 319 -10.02 -12.47 23.48
CA SER A 319 -8.57 -12.51 23.63
C SER A 319 -7.99 -13.22 22.41
N LEU A 320 -7.11 -12.54 21.68
CA LEU A 320 -6.16 -13.21 20.82
C LEU A 320 -5.17 -13.94 21.75
N ASN A 321 -5.43 -15.23 22.00
CA ASN A 321 -4.48 -16.16 22.61
C ASN A 321 -3.60 -16.81 21.53
#